data_AF-A0A147BQS6-F1
#
_entry.id   AF-A0A147BQS6-F1
#
_cell.length_a   1.000
_cell.length_b   1.000
_cell.length_c   1.000
_cell.angle_alpha   90.00
_cell.angle_beta   90.00
_cell.angle_gamma   90.00
#
_symmetry.space_group_name_H-M   'P 1'
#
loop_
_entity.id
_entity.type
_entity.pdbx_description
1 polymer ?
#
loop_
_entity_poly.entity_id
_entity_poly.type
_entity_poly.pdbx_seq_one_letter_code
_entity_poly.pdbx_strand_id
1 'polypeptide(L)'
;KVKVPSPVQRDEDYDLSESKRGAKRAQKGSLWALLPSNPHSIHRGLPRWEQVVLHRLQIHSMVTPVWRARFQRPTDQQDTGFDPKCMHCGVPATCHHLVWSCPGTCRERVAAINSLPP
;
A
#
# COMPACT_ATOMS: atom_id res chain seq x y z
N LYS A 1 24.40 -54.63 -29.06
CA LYS A 1 23.33 -53.62 -29.25
C LYS A 1 22.92 -53.11 -27.88
N VAL A 2 23.47 -51.97 -27.45
CA VAL A 2 23.17 -51.37 -26.13
C VAL A 2 21.97 -50.45 -26.30
N LYS A 3 20.92 -50.69 -25.52
CA LYS A 3 19.67 -49.92 -25.54
C LYS A 3 19.85 -48.68 -24.66
N VAL A 4 19.92 -47.51 -25.29
CA VAL A 4 19.96 -46.22 -24.60
C VAL A 4 18.57 -45.94 -24.00
N PRO A 5 18.44 -45.58 -22.71
CA PRO A 5 17.16 -45.15 -22.16
C PRO A 5 16.85 -43.73 -22.66
N SER A 6 15.62 -43.57 -23.14
CA SER A 6 15.05 -42.29 -23.57
C SER A 6 15.00 -41.28 -22.41
N PRO A 7 15.26 -39.99 -22.64
CA PRO A 7 15.19 -38.99 -21.57
C PRO A 7 13.71 -38.78 -21.19
N VAL A 8 13.41 -39.06 -19.93
CA VAL A 8 12.12 -38.76 -19.30
C VAL A 8 11.87 -37.25 -19.45
N GLN A 9 10.83 -36.90 -20.20
CA GLN A 9 10.37 -35.53 -20.30
C GLN A 9 10.00 -35.04 -18.89
N ARG A 10 10.61 -33.93 -18.50
CA ARG A 10 10.44 -33.29 -17.20
C ARG A 10 9.07 -32.60 -17.16
N ASP A 11 8.15 -33.15 -16.36
CA ASP A 11 6.90 -32.50 -15.94
C ASP A 11 7.18 -31.32 -14.98
N GLU A 12 7.85 -30.27 -15.45
CA GLU A 12 8.24 -29.10 -14.63
C GLU A 12 7.23 -27.94 -14.66
N ASP A 13 6.04 -28.11 -15.25
CA ASP A 13 5.02 -27.05 -15.32
C ASP A 13 4.01 -27.08 -14.15
N TYR A 14 3.98 -28.16 -13.35
CA TYR A 14 2.89 -28.40 -12.41
C TYR A 14 2.97 -27.66 -11.06
N ASP A 15 4.09 -27.05 -10.65
CA ASP A 15 4.18 -26.48 -9.29
C ASP A 15 4.05 -24.94 -9.24
N LEU A 16 4.37 -24.23 -10.32
CA LEU A 16 4.39 -22.76 -10.29
C LEU A 16 2.99 -22.14 -10.25
N SER A 17 2.01 -22.76 -10.92
CA SER A 17 0.64 -22.24 -10.97
C SER A 17 -0.10 -22.45 -9.65
N GLU A 18 0.00 -23.65 -9.08
CA GLU A 18 -0.63 -23.99 -7.79
C GLU A 18 0.01 -23.21 -6.63
N SER A 19 1.34 -23.08 -6.59
CA SER A 19 2.03 -22.22 -5.61
C SER A 19 1.60 -20.75 -5.71
N LYS A 20 1.46 -20.19 -6.92
CA LYS A 20 0.95 -18.81 -7.11
C LYS A 20 -0.50 -18.66 -6.64
N ARG A 21 -1.36 -19.67 -6.85
CA ARG A 21 -2.76 -19.66 -6.38
C ARG A 21 -2.82 -19.77 -4.86
N GLY A 22 -1.97 -20.61 -4.25
CA GLY A 22 -1.81 -20.73 -2.81
C GLY A 22 -1.39 -19.41 -2.17
N ALA A 23 -0.35 -18.76 -2.70
CA ALA A 23 0.13 -17.47 -2.21
C ALA A 23 -0.95 -16.37 -2.32
N LYS A 24 -1.69 -16.32 -3.44
CA LYS A 24 -2.82 -15.39 -3.60
C LYS A 24 -3.94 -15.64 -2.59
N ARG A 25 -4.26 -16.90 -2.29
CA ARG A 25 -5.27 -17.25 -1.27
C ARG A 25 -4.82 -16.86 0.14
N ALA A 26 -3.56 -17.13 0.48
CA ALA A 26 -2.96 -16.75 1.76
C ALA A 26 -2.94 -15.23 1.94
N GLN A 27 -2.51 -14.50 0.91
CA GLN A 27 -2.52 -13.03 0.91
C GLN A 27 -3.94 -12.49 1.08
N LYS A 28 -4.91 -13.05 0.36
CA LYS A 28 -6.33 -12.67 0.51
C LYS A 28 -6.79 -12.91 1.95
N GLY A 29 -6.53 -14.08 2.53
CA GLY A 29 -6.89 -14.41 3.90
C GLY A 29 -6.30 -13.44 4.93
N SER A 30 -5.01 -13.13 4.80
CA SER A 30 -4.33 -12.14 5.65
C SER A 30 -4.96 -10.75 5.54
N LEU A 31 -5.35 -10.32 4.33
CA LEU A 31 -6.04 -9.04 4.14
C LEU A 31 -7.46 -9.06 4.73
N TRP A 32 -8.19 -10.17 4.64
CA TRP A 32 -9.50 -10.32 5.28
C TRP A 32 -9.43 -10.20 6.80
N ALA A 33 -8.37 -10.72 7.42
CA ALA A 33 -8.15 -10.62 8.86
C ALA A 33 -7.91 -9.18 9.35
N LEU A 34 -7.54 -8.25 8.47
CA LEU A 34 -7.32 -6.84 8.79
C LEU A 34 -8.58 -5.98 8.67
N LEU A 35 -9.70 -6.54 8.19
CA LEU A 35 -10.93 -5.77 8.08
C LEU A 35 -11.55 -5.54 9.48
N PRO A 36 -12.13 -4.34 9.72
CA PRO A 36 -12.91 -4.09 10.91
C PRO A 36 -14.15 -4.99 10.96
N SER A 37 -14.70 -5.22 12.15
CA SER A 37 -15.88 -6.08 12.35
C SER A 37 -17.14 -5.62 11.60
N ASN A 38 -17.22 -4.35 11.19
CA ASN A 38 -18.29 -3.82 10.35
C ASN A 38 -17.70 -3.00 9.18
N PRO A 39 -17.26 -3.67 8.10
CA PRO A 39 -16.67 -2.99 6.96
C PRO A 39 -17.75 -2.33 6.12
N HIS A 40 -17.51 -1.07 5.71
CA HIS A 40 -18.43 -0.37 4.82
C HIS A 40 -18.54 -1.09 3.46
N SER A 41 -19.73 -1.22 2.91
CA SER A 41 -19.90 -1.89 1.62
C SER A 41 -19.29 -1.04 0.49
N ILE A 42 -18.24 -1.56 -0.15
CA ILE A 42 -17.67 -0.92 -1.34
C ILE A 42 -18.58 -1.22 -2.54
N HIS A 43 -19.13 -0.18 -3.16
CA HIS A 43 -20.05 -0.31 -4.28
C HIS A 43 -19.34 -0.92 -5.51
N ARG A 44 -19.96 -1.92 -6.16
CA ARG A 44 -19.37 -2.64 -7.31
C ARG A 44 -19.31 -1.83 -8.61
N GLY A 45 -19.99 -0.70 -8.67
CA GLY A 45 -19.99 0.21 -9.84
C GLY A 45 -18.75 1.10 -9.97
N LEU A 46 -17.87 1.14 -8.97
CA LEU A 46 -16.66 1.97 -9.02
C LEU A 46 -15.57 1.33 -9.89
N PRO A 47 -14.71 2.12 -10.57
CA PRO A 47 -13.56 1.59 -11.29
C PRO A 47 -12.60 0.85 -10.35
N ARG A 48 -11.85 -0.10 -10.91
CA ARG A 48 -11.03 -1.03 -10.13
C ARG A 48 -10.03 -0.35 -9.19
N TRP A 49 -9.46 0.78 -9.60
CA TRP A 49 -8.47 1.50 -8.79
C TRP A 49 -9.11 2.14 -7.54
N GLU A 50 -10.33 2.70 -7.64
CA GLU A 50 -11.07 3.26 -6.51
C GLU A 50 -11.43 2.19 -5.49
N GLN A 51 -11.88 1.02 -5.96
CA GLN A 51 -12.16 -0.11 -5.07
C GLN A 51 -10.92 -0.53 -4.28
N VAL A 52 -9.74 -0.52 -4.91
CA VAL A 52 -8.46 -0.83 -4.24
C VAL A 52 -8.10 0.23 -3.21
N VAL A 53 -8.33 1.51 -3.50
CA VAL A 53 -8.09 2.62 -2.56
C VAL A 53 -9.00 2.50 -1.33
N LEU A 54 -10.30 2.27 -1.54
CA LEU A 54 -11.27 2.10 -0.46
C LEU A 54 -10.96 0.86 0.39
N HIS A 55 -10.59 -0.26 -0.22
CA HIS A 55 -10.18 -1.45 0.52
C HIS A 55 -8.92 -1.20 1.35
N ARG A 56 -7.95 -0.44 0.83
CA ARG A 56 -6.73 -0.06 1.57
C ARG A 56 -7.04 0.86 2.76
N LEU A 57 -8.01 1.76 2.60
CA LEU A 57 -8.52 2.57 3.70
C LEU A 57 -9.14 1.69 4.79
N GLN A 58 -9.98 0.72 4.41
CA GLN A 58 -10.65 -0.17 5.36
C GLN A 58 -9.68 -1.01 6.18
N ILE A 59 -8.63 -1.53 5.56
CA ILE A 59 -7.59 -2.31 6.27
C ILE A 59 -6.47 -1.43 6.85
N HIS A 60 -6.65 -0.12 6.84
CA HIS A 60 -5.70 0.88 7.36
C HIS A 60 -4.27 0.76 6.75
N SER A 61 -4.14 0.23 5.53
CA SER A 61 -2.86 -0.01 4.84
C SER A 61 -2.49 1.07 3.83
N MET A 62 -3.25 2.17 3.79
CA MET A 62 -3.05 3.28 2.86
C MET A 62 -1.62 3.85 2.93
N VAL A 63 -1.02 3.86 4.12
CA VAL A 63 0.36 4.30 4.32
C VAL A 63 1.33 3.16 3.96
N THR A 64 1.55 2.98 2.66
CA THR A 64 2.54 2.02 2.15
C THR A 64 3.96 2.40 2.59
N PRO A 65 4.89 1.43 2.72
CA PRO A 65 6.30 1.74 3.00
C PRO A 65 6.91 2.73 2.01
N VAL A 66 6.52 2.65 0.72
CA VAL A 66 6.94 3.60 -0.32
C VAL A 66 6.41 5.01 -0.04
N TRP A 67 5.16 5.13 0.41
CA TRP A 67 4.62 6.42 0.83
C TRP A 67 5.34 6.98 2.06
N ARG A 68 5.70 6.13 3.05
CA ARG A 68 6.52 6.57 4.20
C ARG A 68 7.91 7.02 3.77
N ALA A 69 8.52 6.31 2.82
CA ALA A 69 9.83 6.66 2.28
C ALA A 69 9.82 8.02 1.56
N ARG A 70 8.70 8.45 0.96
CA ARG A 70 8.59 9.81 0.39
C ARG A 70 8.63 10.94 1.43
N PHE A 71 8.34 10.62 2.69
CA PHE A 71 8.52 11.56 3.80
C PHE A 71 9.95 11.51 4.37
N GLN A 72 10.80 10.57 3.93
CA GLN A 72 12.23 10.59 4.21
C GLN A 72 12.88 11.60 3.25
N ARG A 73 13.14 12.82 3.74
CA ARG A 73 14.08 13.74 3.08
C ARG A 73 15.46 13.49 3.70
N PRO A 74 16.47 13.09 2.93
CA PRO A 74 17.85 13.18 3.38
C PRO A 74 18.22 14.66 3.36
N THR A 75 18.39 15.27 4.53
CA THR A 75 18.89 16.64 4.63
C THR A 75 20.41 16.68 4.38
N ASP A 76 21.13 15.60 4.68
CA ASP A 76 22.56 15.44 4.41
C ASP A 76 22.95 13.99 4.07
N GLN A 77 24.09 13.81 3.42
CA GLN A 77 24.63 12.52 2.95
C GLN A 77 24.95 11.51 4.08
N GLN A 78 24.83 11.92 5.35
CA GLN A 78 25.00 11.07 6.54
C GLN A 78 23.72 10.89 7.38
N ASP A 79 22.61 11.55 7.02
CA ASP A 79 21.41 11.53 7.84
C ASP A 79 20.49 10.36 7.44
N THR A 80 20.45 9.33 8.27
CA THR A 80 19.65 8.11 8.07
C THR A 80 18.30 8.15 8.81
N GLY A 81 17.95 9.29 9.42
CA GLY A 81 16.78 9.44 10.26
C GLY A 81 15.56 10.11 9.60
N PHE A 82 14.38 9.83 10.15
CA PHE A 82 13.20 10.69 9.93
C PHE A 82 13.48 12.04 10.59
N ASP A 83 13.39 13.17 9.86
CA ASP A 83 13.26 14.46 10.54
C ASP A 83 11.94 14.42 11.33
N PRO A 84 12.00 14.42 12.68
CA PRO A 84 10.80 14.31 13.47
C PRO A 84 9.96 15.59 13.38
N LYS A 85 10.40 16.65 12.72
CA LYS A 85 9.76 17.96 12.69
C LYS A 85 9.20 18.32 11.32
N CYS A 86 8.08 19.04 11.34
CA CYS A 86 7.44 19.55 10.14
C CYS A 86 8.26 20.70 9.55
N MET A 87 8.57 20.63 8.26
CA MET A 87 9.32 21.67 7.53
C MET A 87 8.64 23.05 7.50
N HIS A 88 7.34 23.13 7.77
CA HIS A 88 6.59 24.39 7.73
C HIS A 88 6.48 25.08 9.09
N CYS A 89 6.53 24.34 10.20
CA CYS A 89 6.22 24.90 11.52
C CYS A 89 6.99 24.27 12.69
N GLY A 90 7.90 23.33 12.44
CA GLY A 90 8.83 22.81 13.45
C GLY A 90 8.25 21.88 14.51
N VAL A 91 6.94 21.62 14.51
CA VAL A 91 6.27 20.66 15.41
C VAL A 91 6.41 19.22 14.91
N PRO A 92 6.14 18.19 15.73
CA PRO A 92 6.30 16.80 15.31
C PRO A 92 5.56 16.45 14.00
N ALA A 93 6.29 15.91 13.02
CA ALA A 93 5.83 15.53 11.68
C ALA A 93 5.00 14.23 11.69
N THR A 94 3.95 14.19 12.50
CA THR A 94 3.00 13.07 12.50
C THR A 94 2.18 13.08 11.20
N CYS A 95 1.72 11.89 10.76
CA CYS A 95 0.81 11.79 9.60
C CYS A 95 -0.43 12.67 9.77
N HIS A 96 -0.97 12.74 10.99
CA HIS A 96 -2.09 13.62 11.31
C HIS A 96 -1.71 15.10 11.10
N HIS A 97 -0.56 15.52 11.62
CA HIS A 97 -0.12 16.90 11.50
C HIS A 97 0.10 17.31 10.05
N LEU A 98 0.88 16.53 9.29
CA LEU A 98 1.23 16.85 7.91
C LEU A 98 0.00 17.01 7.01
N VAL A 99 -1.01 16.16 7.21
CA VAL A 99 -2.21 16.13 6.37
C VAL A 99 -3.28 17.10 6.86
N TRP A 100 -3.56 17.15 8.18
CA TRP A 100 -4.78 17.76 8.71
C TRP A 100 -4.59 19.02 9.55
N SER A 101 -3.47 19.17 10.27
CA SER A 101 -3.30 20.29 11.21
C SER A 101 -2.16 21.25 10.91
N CYS A 102 -1.30 20.95 9.93
CA CYS A 102 -0.20 21.82 9.58
C CYS A 102 -0.70 23.17 9.03
N PRO A 103 -0.29 24.32 9.60
CA PRO A 103 -0.63 25.63 9.07
C PRO A 103 -0.05 25.88 7.68
N GLY A 104 1.14 25.35 7.40
CA GLY A 104 1.84 25.50 6.13
C GLY A 104 1.10 24.90 4.94
N THR A 105 0.35 23.81 5.15
CA THR A 105 -0.43 23.13 4.11
C THR A 105 -1.92 23.52 4.13
N CYS A 106 -2.29 24.53 4.92
CA CYS A 106 -3.70 24.91 5.11
C CYS A 106 -4.39 25.32 3.80
N ARG A 107 -3.73 26.15 2.98
CA ARG A 107 -4.29 26.61 1.70
C ARG A 107 -4.53 25.46 0.72
N GLU A 108 -3.55 24.57 0.57
CA GLU A 108 -3.62 23.40 -0.32
C GLU A 108 -4.70 22.42 0.16
N ARG A 109 -4.80 22.21 1.48
CA ARG A 109 -5.84 21.37 2.09
C ARG A 109 -7.24 21.91 1.79
N VAL A 110 -7.46 23.21 2.00
CA VAL A 110 -8.76 23.85 1.72
C VAL A 110 -9.09 23.78 0.22
N ALA A 111 -8.11 24.04 -0.65
CA ALA A 111 -8.30 23.92 -2.09
C ALA A 111 -8.67 22.48 -2.50
N ALA A 112 -8.00 21.47 -1.94
CA ALA A 112 -8.32 20.07 -2.19
C ALA A 112 -9.72 19.69 -1.70
N ILE A 113 -10.12 20.12 -0.50
CA ILE A 113 -11.47 19.88 0.04
C ILE A 113 -12.53 20.52 -0.86
N ASN A 114 -12.31 21.77 -1.28
CA ASN A 114 -13.24 22.49 -2.16
C ASN A 114 -13.30 21.93 -3.59
N SER A 115 -12.32 21.11 -3.99
CA SER A 115 -12.32 20.43 -5.29
C SER A 115 -13.06 19.09 -5.28
N LEU A 116 -13.51 18.62 -4.11
CA LEU A 116 -14.31 17.41 -4.01
C LEU A 116 -15.73 17.66 -4.56
N PRO A 117 -16.30 16.71 -5.32
CA PRO A 117 -17.70 16.80 -5.73
C PRO A 117 -18.62 16.81 -4.49
N PRO A 118 -19.78 17.51 -4.57
CA PRO A 118 -20.74 17.60 -3.49
C PRO A 118 -21.38 16.25 -3.12
#